data_AF-A0A0D6QPZ1-F1
#
_entry.id   AF-A0A0D6QPZ1-F1
#
_cell.length_a   1.000
_cell.length_b   1.000
_cell.length_c   1.000
_cell.angle_alpha   90.00
_cell.angle_beta   90.00
_cell.angle_gamma   90.00
#
_symmetry.space_group_name_H-M   'P 1'
#
loop_
_entity.id
_entity.type
_entity.pdbx_description
1 polymer ?
#
loop_
_entity_poly.entity_id
_entity_poly.type
_entity_poly.pdbx_seq_one_letter_code
_entity_poly.pdbx_strand_id
1 'polypeptide(L)' 'MESAGGAVRLAFRPEAVHREDVALGLVRTRFAQVAGTFEGVLPAPGGGALAVAGLPGVVEDHRAVW' A
#
# COMPACT_ATOMS: atom_id res chain seq x y z
N MET A 1 -2.16 -4.25 -8.67
CA MET A 1 -2.03 -2.79 -8.78
C MET A 1 -1.09 -2.49 -9.94
N GLU A 2 -1.49 -1.58 -10.82
CA GLU A 2 -0.69 -1.17 -11.96
C GLU A 2 -0.70 0.36 -12.05
N SER A 3 0.44 0.97 -12.38
CA SER A 3 0.51 2.42 -12.59
C SER A 3 -0.06 2.80 -13.95
N ALA A 4 -0.50 4.05 -14.12
CA ALA A 4 -1.10 4.53 -15.37
C ALA A 4 -0.21 4.38 -16.64
N GLY A 5 1.10 4.18 -16.46
CA GLY A 5 2.05 3.92 -17.54
C GLY A 5 2.58 2.47 -17.59
N GLY A 6 2.02 1.54 -16.81
CA GLY A 6 2.42 0.12 -16.79
C GLY A 6 3.83 -0.18 -16.26
N ALA A 7 4.59 0.86 -15.91
CA ALA A 7 5.97 0.75 -15.44
C ALA A 7 6.08 0.08 -14.06
N VAL A 8 5.01 0.11 -13.28
CA VAL A 8 4.90 -0.58 -11.98
C VAL A 8 3.73 -1.54 -12.07
N ARG A 9 3.98 -2.82 -11.86
CA ARG A 9 2.97 -3.88 -11.82
C ARG A 9 3.24 -4.76 -10.61
N LEU A 10 2.44 -4.60 -9.56
CA LEU A 10 2.61 -5.32 -8.30
C LEU A 10 1.30 -5.99 -7.86
N ALA A 11 1.41 -7.19 -7.32
CA ALA A 11 0.40 -7.82 -6.48
C ALA A 11 0.81 -7.65 -5.01
N PHE A 12 -0.17 -7.36 -4.14
CA PHE A 12 0.04 -7.27 -2.70
C PHE A 12 -0.60 -8.46 -2.01
N ARG A 13 0.14 -9.11 -1.13
CA ARG A 13 -0.32 -10.20 -0.27
C ARG A 13 -0.40 -9.70 1.17
N PRO A 14 -1.62 -9.55 1.74
CA PRO A 14 -1.79 -9.05 3.10
C PRO A 14 -1.40 -10.13 4.13
N GLU A 15 -0.82 -9.70 5.24
CA GLU A 15 -0.36 -10.56 6.34
C GLU A 15 -0.88 -10.11 7.71
N ALA A 16 -0.91 -8.80 7.96
CA ALA A 16 -1.41 -8.23 9.21
C ALA A 16 -2.12 -6.90 8.94
N VAL A 17 -2.93 -6.46 9.90
CA VAL A 17 -3.65 -5.19 9.79
C VAL A 17 -3.69 -4.45 11.12
N HIS A 18 -3.32 -3.16 11.06
CA HIS A 18 -3.52 -2.20 12.12
C HIS A 18 -4.76 -1.35 11.80
N ARG A 19 -5.67 -1.18 12.76
CA ARG A 19 -6.92 -0.42 12.59
C ARG A 19 -7.17 0.55 13.73
N GLU A 20 -7.61 1.75 13.37
CA GLU A 20 -8.06 2.78 14.31
C GLU A 20 -9.38 3.39 13.81
N ASP A 21 -10.40 3.47 14.68
CA ASP A 21 -11.63 4.25 14.46
C ASP A 21 -11.75 5.21 15.66
N VAL A 22 -11.53 6.50 15.39
CA VAL A 22 -11.51 7.56 16.41
C VAL A 22 -12.61 8.56 16.10
N ALA A 23 -13.43 8.87 17.11
CA ALA A 23 -14.49 9.88 17.04
C ALA A 23 -14.38 10.83 18.24
N LEU A 24 -14.03 12.09 17.97
CA LEU A 24 -13.84 13.16 18.95
C LEU A 24 -14.81 14.32 18.66
N GLY A 25 -16.11 14.01 18.61
CA GLY A 25 -17.17 14.98 18.31
C GLY A 25 -17.19 15.36 16.83
N LEU A 26 -16.68 16.56 16.50
CA LEU A 26 -16.63 17.05 15.11
C LEU A 26 -15.54 16.36 14.28
N VAL A 27 -14.51 15.83 14.94
CA VAL A 27 -13.41 15.14 14.28
C VAL A 27 -13.66 13.64 14.27
N ARG A 28 -13.49 13.02 13.11
CA ARG A 28 -13.60 11.56 12.96
C ARG A 28 -12.56 11.03 12.00
N THR A 29 -11.85 9.98 12.39
CA THR A 29 -10.90 9.27 11.53
C THR A 29 -11.21 7.77 11.49
N ARG A 30 -11.01 7.17 10.33
CA ARG A 30 -11.00 5.73 10.09
C ARG A 30 -9.73 5.38 9.36
N PHE A 31 -8.89 4.58 9.98
CA PHE A 31 -7.58 4.22 9.47
C PHE A 31 -7.41 2.70 9.47
N ALA A 32 -6.94 2.16 8.35
CA ALA A 32 -6.49 0.79 8.23
C ALA A 32 -5.16 0.75 7.47
N GLN A 33 -4.11 0.28 8.13
CA GLN A 33 -2.82 0.00 7.51
C GLN A 33 -2.63 -1.51 7.46
N VAL A 34 -2.56 -2.07 6.25
CA VAL A 34 -2.38 -3.49 6.02
C VAL A 34 -0.91 -3.73 5.70
N ALA A 35 -0.23 -4.48 6.54
CA ALA A 35 1.15 -4.93 6.32
C ALA A 35 1.16 -6.25 5.55
N GLY A 36 2.16 -6.43 4.68
CA GLY A 36 2.31 -7.62 3.87
C GLY A 36 3.47 -7.52 2.91
N THR A 37 3.38 -8.26 1.81
CA THR A 37 4.45 -8.40 0.83
C THR A 37 3.99 -8.08 -0.59
N PHE A 38 4.89 -7.56 -1.41
CA PHE A 38 4.69 -7.26 -2.81
C PHE A 38 5.45 -8.24 -3.71
N GLU A 39 4.78 -8.61 -4.81
CA GLU A 39 5.30 -9.45 -5.88
C GLU A 39 5.09 -8.72 -7.21
N GLY A 40 6.10 -8.67 -8.08
CA GLY A 40 5.93 -8.13 -9.42
C GLY A 40 7.15 -7.40 -9.96
N VAL A 41 6.94 -6.33 -10.72
CA VAL A 41 8.00 -5.60 -11.42
C VAL A 41 7.94 -4.09 -11.16
N LEU A 42 9.13 -3.51 -11.02
CA LEU A 42 9.41 -2.09 -10.79
C LEU A 42 10.44 -1.59 -11.81
N PRO A 43 10.53 -0.27 -12.08
CA PRO A 43 11.65 0.29 -12.83
C PRO A 43 12.96 0.18 -12.04
N ALA A 44 14.03 -0.25 -12.68
CA ALA A 44 15.36 -0.31 -12.06
C ALA A 44 16.09 1.06 -12.14
N PRO A 45 16.89 1.44 -11.13
CA PRO A 45 17.78 2.60 -11.22
C PRO A 45 18.88 2.31 -12.26
N GLY A 46 18.76 2.91 -13.45
CA GLY A 46 19.63 2.60 -14.60
C GLY A 46 18.87 2.12 -15.84
N GLY A 47 17.55 1.98 -15.74
CA GLY A 47 16.69 1.51 -16.83
C GLY A 47 16.44 0.02 -16.76
N GLY A 48 15.38 -0.43 -17.43
CA GLY A 48 14.90 -1.81 -17.36
C GLY A 48 13.97 -2.06 -16.17
N ALA A 49 13.62 -3.34 -15.97
CA ALA A 49 12.69 -3.78 -14.95
C ALA A 49 13.39 -4.63 -13.88
N LEU A 50 13.11 -4.33 -12.62
CA LEU A 50 13.48 -5.11 -11.44
C LEU A 50 12.29 -5.96 -11.02
N ALA A 51 12.45 -7.29 -11.08
CA ALA A 51 11.50 -8.20 -10.46
C ALA A 51 11.71 -8.23 -8.94
N VAL A 52 10.62 -8.15 -8.19
CA VAL A 52 10.60 -8.25 -6.73
C VAL A 52 9.69 -9.39 -6.31
N ALA A 53 10.14 -10.12 -5.28
CA ALA A 53 9.38 -11.18 -4.63
C ALA A 53 9.54 -11.04 -3.12
N GLY A 54 8.44 -11.18 -2.39
CA GLY A 54 8.40 -11.03 -0.94
C GLY A 54 8.82 -9.65 -0.43
N LEU A 55 8.68 -8.58 -1.24
CA LEU A 55 9.13 -7.24 -0.83
C LEU A 55 8.20 -6.69 0.28
N PRO A 56 8.67 -6.44 1.50
CA PRO A 56 7.81 -5.96 2.58
C PRO A 56 7.26 -4.56 2.29
N GLY A 57 6.01 -4.32 2.68
CA GLY A 57 5.43 -2.99 2.63
C GLY A 57 4.03 -2.92 3.24
N VAL A 58 3.43 -1.74 3.13
CA VAL A 58 2.09 -1.45 3.65
C VAL A 58 1.21 -0.86 2.55
N VAL A 59 -0.10 -1.13 2.64
CA VAL A 59 -1.14 -0.36 1.94
C VAL A 59 -2.06 0.27 2.98
N GLU A 60 -2.56 1.46 2.68
CA GLU A 60 -3.37 2.25 3.62
C GLU A 60 -4.74 2.58 3.03
N ASP A 61 -5.77 2.48 3.86
CA ASP A 61 -7.07 3.09 3.65
C ASP A 61 -7.33 4.05 4.80
N HIS A 62 -7.43 5.35 4.46
CA HIS A 62 -7.58 6.41 5.44
C HIS A 62 -8.67 7.39 5.02
N ARG A 63 -9.64 7.59 5.91
CA ARG A 63 -10.67 8.62 5.80
C ARG A 63 -10.71 9.47 7.06
N ALA A 64 -10.64 10.78 6.89
CA ALA A 64 -10.77 11.74 7.98
C ALA A 64 -11.81 12.83 7.65
N VAL A 65 -12.55 13.25 8.66
CA VAL A 65 -13.42 14.43 8.66
C VAL A 65 -12.95 15.33 9.81
N TRP A 66 -12.80 16.62 9.52
CA TRP A 66 -12.29 17.65 10.42
C TRP A 66 -13.30 18.80 10.48
#